data_AF-A0A3D2C578-F1
#
_entry.id   AF-A0A3D2C578-F1
#
_cell.length_a   1.000
_cell.length_b   1.000
_cell.length_c   1.000
_cell.angle_alpha   90.00
_cell.angle_beta   90.00
_cell.angle_gamma   90.00
#
_symmetry.space_group_name_H-M   'P 1'
#
loop_
_entity.id
_entity.type
_entity.pdbx_description
1 polymer ?
#
loop_
_entity_poly.entity_id
_entity_poly.type
_entity_poly.pdbx_seq_one_letter_code
_entity_poly.pdbx_strand_id
1 'polypeptide(L)'
;MGKHTMGRMLTGLIIMAAVFVGAITKHSTPSSFIDPLSLVFVLGVVASGAVLSFPGQQLLEALVPGRAQTPEAMERKAAVLHRMADLAISGGIAGTMIGLVLMLQNLDEPTQIGPAMAVALLTLLYGVVLGELVFRGIVPSASAPPNITASATGRRGAVSIYMPLLGLFCILTTFFVMLLAMADFA
;
A
#
# COMPACT_ATOMS: atom_id res chain seq x y z
N MET A 1 16.60 20.31 16.64
CA MET A 1 17.28 19.07 16.23
C MET A 1 16.51 18.40 15.08
N GLY A 2 16.45 19.01 13.89
CA GLY A 2 15.31 18.75 12.97
C GLY A 2 15.49 19.05 11.48
N LYS A 3 16.71 19.04 10.94
CA LYS A 3 16.94 19.19 9.48
C LYS A 3 17.90 18.13 8.92
N HIS A 4 18.92 17.76 9.70
CA HIS A 4 19.98 16.83 9.25
C HIS A 4 19.54 15.36 9.18
N THR A 5 18.68 14.88 10.08
CA THR A 5 18.15 13.50 10.05
C THR A 5 17.14 13.31 8.93
N MET A 6 16.30 14.33 8.68
CA MET A 6 15.33 14.33 7.57
C MET A 6 16.02 14.25 6.21
N GLY A 7 17.11 15.01 6.03
CA GLY A 7 17.91 14.99 4.79
C GLY A 7 18.54 13.63 4.50
N ARG A 8 19.13 12.97 5.51
CA ARG A 8 19.76 11.64 5.39
C ARG A 8 18.76 10.51 5.11
N MET A 9 17.52 10.65 5.59
CA MET A 9 16.45 9.65 5.39
C MET A 9 15.75 9.82 4.03
N LEU A 10 15.56 11.06 3.56
CA LEU A 10 15.05 11.33 2.21
C LEU A 10 16.05 10.84 1.14
N THR A 11 17.35 11.03 1.37
CA THR A 11 18.39 10.43 0.51
C THR A 11 18.33 8.91 0.56
N GLY A 12 18.09 8.29 1.72
CA GLY A 12 17.88 6.85 1.83
C GLY A 12 16.71 6.35 0.98
N LEU A 13 15.56 7.02 1.02
CA LEU A 13 14.38 6.68 0.20
C LEU A 13 14.66 6.82 -1.30
N ILE A 14 15.32 7.91 -1.71
CA ILE A 14 15.67 8.16 -3.11
C ILE A 14 16.66 7.11 -3.63
N ILE A 15 17.67 6.76 -2.83
CA ILE A 15 18.64 5.71 -3.17
C ILE A 15 17.92 4.36 -3.28
N MET A 16 17.01 4.04 -2.36
CA MET A 16 16.23 2.80 -2.40
C MET A 16 15.30 2.72 -3.61
N ALA A 17 14.60 3.82 -3.95
CA ALA A 17 13.80 3.91 -5.15
C ALA A 17 14.66 3.78 -6.42
N ALA A 18 15.86 4.38 -6.43
CA ALA A 18 16.80 4.26 -7.55
C ALA A 18 17.35 2.84 -7.73
N VAL A 19 17.66 2.14 -6.63
CA VAL A 19 18.07 0.72 -6.65
C VAL A 19 16.92 -0.15 -7.16
N PHE A 20 15.70 0.11 -6.71
CA PHE A 20 14.50 -0.61 -7.15
C PHE A 20 14.23 -0.41 -8.65
N VAL A 21 14.25 0.83 -9.13
CA VAL A 21 14.09 1.15 -10.56
C VAL A 21 15.24 0.58 -11.40
N GLY A 22 16.47 0.63 -10.89
CA GLY A 22 17.64 0.03 -11.52
C GLY A 22 17.57 -1.50 -11.61
N ALA A 23 16.93 -2.15 -10.64
CA ALA A 23 16.70 -3.60 -10.64
C ALA A 23 15.61 -3.99 -11.66
N ILE A 24 14.49 -3.24 -11.70
CA ILE A 24 13.38 -3.49 -12.64
C ILE A 24 13.88 -3.36 -14.09
N THR A 25 14.56 -2.25 -14.41
CA THR A 25 14.98 -1.92 -15.78
C THR A 25 15.96 -2.92 -16.40
N LYS A 26 16.63 -3.75 -15.60
CA LYS A 26 17.55 -4.77 -16.10
C LYS A 26 16.90 -6.11 -16.48
N HIS A 27 15.75 -6.46 -15.90
CA HIS A 27 15.21 -7.82 -16.01
C HIS A 27 13.73 -7.89 -16.42
N SER A 28 12.96 -6.81 -16.34
CA SER A 28 11.52 -6.87 -16.63
C SER A 28 10.97 -5.54 -17.17
N THR A 29 9.98 -5.63 -18.07
CA THR A 29 9.24 -4.46 -18.55
C THR A 29 8.31 -3.91 -17.45
N PRO A 30 8.26 -2.57 -17.23
CA PRO A 30 7.38 -1.96 -16.23
C PRO A 30 5.90 -2.31 -16.39
N SER A 31 5.46 -2.65 -17.61
CA SER A 31 4.09 -3.07 -17.91
C SER A 31 3.69 -4.39 -17.23
N SER A 32 4.64 -5.26 -16.89
CA SER A 32 4.36 -6.55 -16.25
C SER A 32 3.89 -6.40 -14.79
N PHE A 33 4.10 -5.22 -14.19
CA PHE A 33 3.66 -4.89 -12.84
C PHE A 33 2.27 -4.26 -12.78
N ILE A 34 1.57 -4.15 -13.91
CA ILE A 34 0.22 -3.60 -14.00
C ILE A 34 -0.71 -4.72 -14.44
N ASP A 35 -1.29 -5.43 -13.46
CA ASP A 35 -2.31 -6.44 -13.70
C ASP A 35 -3.71 -5.83 -13.48
N PRO A 36 -4.55 -5.71 -14.53
CA PRO A 36 -5.88 -5.12 -14.41
C PRO A 36 -6.77 -5.85 -13.40
N LEU A 37 -6.67 -7.18 -13.33
CA LEU A 37 -7.53 -7.99 -12.47
C LEU A 37 -7.24 -7.72 -10.99
N SER A 38 -5.97 -7.72 -10.62
CA SER A 38 -5.50 -7.43 -9.28
C SER A 38 -5.84 -5.98 -8.84
N LEU A 39 -5.72 -5.02 -9.75
CA LEU A 39 -6.08 -3.61 -9.47
C LEU A 39 -7.58 -3.44 -9.23
N VAL A 40 -8.40 -4.00 -10.11
CA VAL A 40 -9.87 -3.95 -9.99
C VAL A 40 -10.31 -4.64 -8.71
N PHE A 41 -9.69 -5.76 -8.34
CA PHE A 41 -10.00 -6.46 -7.10
C PHE A 41 -9.71 -5.59 -5.86
N VAL A 42 -8.49 -5.07 -5.71
CA VAL A 42 -8.11 -4.27 -4.52
C VAL A 42 -8.92 -2.98 -4.45
N LEU A 43 -9.07 -2.26 -5.57
CA LEU A 43 -9.90 -1.06 -5.62
C LEU A 43 -11.37 -1.38 -5.36
N GLY A 44 -11.87 -2.51 -5.86
CA GLY A 44 -13.22 -2.99 -5.64
C GLY A 44 -13.50 -3.29 -4.16
N VAL A 45 -12.58 -3.97 -3.47
CA VAL A 45 -12.67 -4.22 -2.02
C VAL A 45 -12.67 -2.92 -1.24
N VAL A 46 -11.78 -1.99 -1.57
CA VAL A 46 -11.71 -0.69 -0.90
C VAL A 46 -12.97 0.13 -1.13
N ALA A 47 -13.41 0.27 -2.39
CA ALA A 47 -14.59 1.05 -2.74
C ALA A 47 -15.86 0.45 -2.15
N SER A 48 -16.05 -0.86 -2.29
CA SER A 48 -17.22 -1.56 -1.75
C SER A 48 -17.22 -1.54 -0.23
N GLY A 49 -16.07 -1.83 0.41
CA GLY A 49 -15.93 -1.77 1.85
C GLY A 49 -16.15 -0.36 2.41
N ALA A 50 -15.72 0.68 1.68
CA ALA A 50 -15.94 2.07 2.07
C ALA A 50 -17.41 2.46 1.99
N VAL A 51 -18.10 2.09 0.89
CA VAL A 51 -19.55 2.33 0.71
C VAL A 51 -20.39 1.61 1.75
N LEU A 52 -19.98 0.39 2.16
CA LEU A 52 -20.66 -0.35 3.23
C LEU A 52 -20.35 0.21 4.63
N SER A 53 -19.16 0.77 4.83
CA SER A 53 -18.74 1.27 6.15
C SER A 53 -19.26 2.68 6.45
N PHE A 54 -19.48 3.52 5.43
CA PHE A 54 -19.82 4.93 5.62
C PHE A 54 -20.94 5.39 4.68
N PRO A 55 -21.81 6.30 5.12
CA PRO A 55 -22.79 6.92 4.24
C PRO A 55 -22.09 7.75 3.16
N GLY A 56 -22.71 7.83 1.97
CA GLY A 56 -22.13 8.51 0.80
C GLY A 56 -21.73 9.98 1.05
N GLN A 57 -22.40 10.67 1.98
CA GLN A 57 -22.04 12.03 2.38
C GLN A 57 -20.67 12.10 3.08
N GLN A 58 -20.39 11.17 4.00
CA GLN A 58 -19.11 11.13 4.72
C GLN A 58 -17.97 10.73 3.77
N LEU A 59 -18.23 9.81 2.84
CA LEU A 59 -17.25 9.46 1.80
C LEU A 59 -16.92 10.65 0.91
N LEU A 60 -17.94 11.38 0.46
CA LEU A 60 -17.78 12.55 -0.38
C LEU A 60 -17.00 13.66 0.35
N GLU A 61 -17.27 13.86 1.64
CA GLU A 61 -16.56 14.80 2.49
C GLU A 61 -15.08 14.43 2.67
N ALA A 62 -14.79 13.14 2.83
CA ALA A 62 -13.43 12.65 2.99
C ALA A 62 -12.60 12.69 1.69
N LEU A 63 -13.21 12.30 0.57
CA LEU A 63 -12.55 12.14 -0.73
C LEU A 63 -12.42 13.45 -1.51
N VAL A 64 -13.37 14.38 -1.38
CA VAL A 64 -13.34 15.63 -2.16
C VAL A 64 -12.45 16.66 -1.46
N PRO A 65 -11.39 17.15 -2.13
CA PRO A 65 -10.55 18.22 -1.59
C PRO A 65 -11.40 19.46 -1.27
N GLY A 66 -11.19 20.04 -0.08
CA GLY A 66 -11.88 21.25 0.33
C GLY A 66 -13.26 21.06 0.97
N ARG A 67 -13.79 19.84 1.12
CA ARG A 67 -15.04 19.62 1.88
C ARG A 67 -14.83 19.49 3.39
N ALA A 68 -13.73 18.89 3.83
CA ALA A 68 -13.39 18.79 5.26
C ALA A 68 -12.56 20.00 5.72
N GLN A 69 -13.23 21.07 6.14
CA GLN A 69 -12.58 22.32 6.63
C GLN A 69 -12.74 22.54 8.14
N THR A 70 -13.77 21.94 8.76
CA THR A 70 -13.97 22.03 10.21
C THR A 70 -13.14 20.97 10.93
N PRO A 71 -12.78 21.19 12.21
CA PRO A 71 -12.07 20.18 13.01
C PRO A 71 -12.80 18.83 13.04
N GLU A 72 -14.12 18.86 13.25
CA GLU A 72 -14.97 17.66 13.25
C GLU A 72 -14.99 16.95 11.89
N ALA A 73 -15.05 17.70 10.79
CA ALA A 73 -14.99 17.14 9.44
C ALA A 73 -13.64 16.49 9.16
N MET A 74 -12.56 17.06 9.70
CA MET A 74 -11.21 16.54 9.53
C MET A 74 -11.00 15.23 10.29
N GLU A 75 -11.59 15.12 11.49
CA GLU A 75 -11.64 13.86 12.24
C GLU A 75 -12.43 12.77 11.50
N ARG A 76 -13.61 13.11 10.95
CA ARG A 76 -14.39 12.17 10.13
C ARG A 76 -13.61 11.73 8.89
N LYS A 77 -12.96 12.66 8.20
CA LYS A 77 -12.08 12.36 7.06
C LYS A 77 -10.95 11.42 7.45
N ALA A 78 -10.30 11.66 8.59
CA ALA A 78 -9.25 10.78 9.09
C ALA A 78 -9.78 9.36 9.37
N ALA A 79 -10.95 9.24 10.00
CA ALA A 79 -11.58 7.95 10.27
C ALA A 79 -11.91 7.16 8.99
N VAL A 80 -12.46 7.84 7.97
CA VAL A 80 -12.75 7.23 6.66
C VAL A 80 -11.46 6.75 5.99
N LEU A 81 -10.43 7.58 5.93
CA LEU A 81 -9.15 7.25 5.30
C LEU A 81 -8.43 6.11 6.02
N HIS A 82 -8.45 6.07 7.35
CA HIS A 82 -7.92 4.96 8.12
C HIS A 82 -8.64 3.66 7.78
N ARG A 83 -9.97 3.69 7.71
CA ARG A 83 -10.73 2.51 7.37
C ARG A 83 -10.46 2.03 5.93
N MET A 84 -10.34 2.96 4.98
CA MET A 84 -9.95 2.63 3.60
C MET A 84 -8.54 2.02 3.54
N ALA A 85 -7.61 2.50 4.37
CA ALA A 85 -6.27 1.92 4.49
C ALA A 85 -6.33 0.45 4.93
N ASP A 86 -7.08 0.17 6.00
CA ASP A 86 -7.20 -1.19 6.54
C ASP A 86 -7.90 -2.13 5.54
N LEU A 87 -8.91 -1.63 4.81
CA LEU A 87 -9.59 -2.37 3.74
C LEU A 87 -8.64 -2.70 2.59
N ALA A 88 -7.74 -1.80 2.21
CA ALA A 88 -6.76 -2.05 1.15
C ALA A 88 -5.78 -3.17 1.54
N ILE A 89 -5.27 -3.15 2.78
CA ILE A 89 -4.38 -4.19 3.31
C ILE A 89 -5.11 -5.53 3.37
N SER A 90 -6.33 -5.54 3.91
CA SER A 90 -7.16 -6.75 3.98
C SER A 90 -7.47 -7.31 2.59
N GLY A 91 -7.76 -6.45 1.61
CA GLY A 91 -7.93 -6.83 0.21
C GLY A 91 -6.66 -7.46 -0.38
N GLY A 92 -5.49 -6.91 -0.05
CA GLY A 92 -4.21 -7.52 -0.45
C GLY A 92 -4.03 -8.94 0.10
N ILE A 93 -4.35 -9.17 1.38
CA ILE A 93 -4.30 -10.50 2.00
C ILE A 93 -5.35 -11.44 1.39
N ALA A 94 -6.55 -10.95 1.04
CA ALA A 94 -7.54 -11.77 0.36
C ALA A 94 -7.08 -12.16 -1.06
N GLY A 95 -6.43 -11.24 -1.78
CA GLY A 95 -5.89 -11.49 -3.11
C GLY A 95 -4.78 -12.53 -3.13
N THR A 96 -3.92 -12.57 -2.11
CA THR A 96 -2.89 -13.63 -2.00
C THR A 96 -3.53 -15.00 -1.88
N MET A 97 -4.60 -15.12 -1.09
CA MET A 97 -5.34 -16.39 -0.94
C MET A 97 -5.98 -16.82 -2.27
N ILE A 98 -6.55 -15.86 -3.03
CA ILE A 98 -7.11 -16.16 -4.36
C ILE A 98 -6.01 -16.67 -5.30
N GLY A 99 -4.86 -16.00 -5.34
CA GLY A 99 -3.74 -16.43 -6.18
C GLY A 99 -3.19 -17.80 -5.78
N LEU A 100 -3.13 -18.13 -4.48
CA LEU A 100 -2.78 -19.46 -4.01
C LEU A 100 -3.78 -20.53 -4.49
N VAL A 101 -5.08 -20.24 -4.45
CA VAL A 101 -6.11 -21.15 -4.98
C VAL A 101 -5.92 -21.36 -6.49
N LEU A 102 -5.63 -20.31 -7.25
CA LEU A 102 -5.37 -20.42 -8.70
C LEU A 102 -4.12 -21.24 -9.02
N MET A 103 -3.08 -21.17 -8.18
CA MET A 103 -1.91 -22.05 -8.34
C MET A 103 -2.27 -23.51 -8.10
N LEU A 104 -3.00 -23.80 -7.01
CA LEU A 104 -3.38 -25.17 -6.65
C LEU A 104 -4.28 -25.82 -7.70
N GLN A 105 -5.06 -25.03 -8.44
CA GLN A 105 -5.89 -25.51 -9.54
C GLN A 105 -5.10 -25.95 -10.78
N ASN A 106 -3.87 -25.47 -10.94
CA ASN A 106 -3.08 -25.67 -12.15
C ASN A 106 -1.73 -26.35 -11.87
N LEU A 107 -1.69 -27.25 -10.87
CA LEU A 107 -0.47 -27.97 -10.51
C LEU A 107 0.04 -28.91 -11.61
N ASP A 108 -0.85 -29.35 -12.51
CA ASP A 108 -0.53 -30.26 -13.60
C ASP A 108 0.16 -29.56 -14.78
N GLU A 109 0.05 -28.23 -14.90
CA GLU A 109 0.68 -27.41 -15.95
C GLU A 109 1.59 -26.32 -15.36
N PRO A 110 2.93 -26.54 -15.31
CA PRO A 110 3.88 -25.59 -14.71
C PRO A 110 3.85 -24.19 -15.32
N THR A 111 3.48 -24.08 -16.59
CA THR A 111 3.38 -22.81 -17.34
C THR A 111 2.30 -21.87 -16.79
N GLN A 112 1.28 -22.40 -16.11
CA GLN A 112 0.16 -21.63 -15.55
C GLN A 112 0.42 -21.14 -14.12
N ILE A 113 1.46 -21.65 -13.46
CA ILE A 113 1.81 -21.26 -12.08
C ILE A 113 2.29 -19.80 -12.03
N GLY A 114 3.07 -19.36 -13.02
CA GLY A 114 3.61 -17.99 -13.11
C GLY A 114 2.53 -16.91 -13.10
N PRO A 115 1.52 -16.96 -13.99
CA PRO A 115 0.40 -16.02 -13.97
C PRO A 115 -0.40 -16.00 -12.66
N ALA A 116 -0.71 -17.16 -12.08
CA ALA A 116 -1.43 -17.25 -10.80
C ALA A 116 -0.63 -16.63 -9.64
N MET A 117 0.69 -16.81 -9.66
CA MET A 117 1.60 -16.18 -8.72
C MET A 117 1.68 -14.67 -8.86
N ALA A 118 1.72 -14.17 -10.10
CA ALA A 118 1.72 -12.73 -10.34
C ALA A 118 0.49 -12.07 -9.71
N VAL A 119 -0.70 -12.66 -9.85
CA VAL A 119 -1.93 -12.17 -9.20
C VAL A 119 -1.81 -12.18 -7.68
N ALA A 120 -1.33 -13.28 -7.09
CA ALA A 120 -1.17 -13.42 -5.63
C ALA A 120 -0.29 -12.32 -5.05
N LEU A 121 0.83 -12.06 -5.72
CA LEU A 121 1.80 -11.11 -5.25
C LEU A 121 1.37 -9.66 -5.54
N LEU A 122 0.87 -9.37 -6.74
CA LEU A 122 0.51 -8.00 -7.16
C LEU A 122 -0.64 -7.45 -6.32
N THR A 123 -1.63 -8.28 -5.98
CA THR A 123 -2.71 -7.87 -5.07
C THR A 123 -2.19 -7.45 -3.70
N LEU A 124 -1.22 -8.17 -3.13
CA LEU A 124 -0.60 -7.78 -1.86
C LEU A 124 0.16 -6.46 -1.99
N LEU A 125 0.94 -6.33 -3.07
CA LEU A 125 1.69 -5.12 -3.33
C LEU A 125 0.76 -3.90 -3.44
N TYR A 126 -0.30 -4.01 -4.24
CA TYR A 126 -1.27 -2.92 -4.41
C TYR A 126 -2.01 -2.62 -3.10
N GLY A 127 -2.36 -3.62 -2.31
CA GLY A 127 -3.00 -3.44 -1.01
C GLY A 127 -2.11 -2.65 -0.03
N VAL A 128 -0.82 -2.99 0.06
CA VAL A 128 0.14 -2.28 0.92
C VAL A 128 0.41 -0.88 0.42
N VAL A 129 0.61 -0.70 -0.88
CA VAL A 129 0.84 0.63 -1.48
C VAL A 129 -0.37 1.54 -1.26
N LEU A 130 -1.58 1.07 -1.58
CA LEU A 130 -2.80 1.86 -1.38
C LEU A 130 -3.08 2.13 0.09
N GLY A 131 -2.90 1.13 0.95
CA GLY A 131 -3.16 1.27 2.39
C GLY A 131 -2.20 2.24 3.07
N GLU A 132 -0.90 1.97 2.96
CA GLU A 132 0.11 2.70 3.72
C GLU A 132 0.55 4.00 3.05
N LEU A 133 0.73 4.02 1.73
CA LEU A 133 1.22 5.22 1.05
C LEU A 133 0.11 6.19 0.65
N VAL A 134 -1.01 5.66 0.17
CA VAL A 134 -2.08 6.51 -0.35
C VAL A 134 -3.01 6.93 0.77
N PHE A 135 -3.73 5.99 1.40
CA PHE A 135 -4.76 6.33 2.37
C PHE A 135 -4.18 6.83 3.69
N ARG A 136 -3.24 6.09 4.28
CA ARG A 136 -2.63 6.50 5.55
C ARG A 136 -1.71 7.71 5.39
N GLY A 137 -1.05 7.84 4.24
CA GLY A 137 -0.16 8.98 3.94
C GLY A 137 -0.87 10.33 3.85
N ILE A 138 -2.15 10.36 3.45
CA ILE A 138 -2.94 11.60 3.32
C ILE A 138 -3.82 11.90 4.54
N VAL A 139 -3.74 11.09 5.60
CA VAL A 139 -4.47 11.35 6.84
C VAL A 139 -3.99 12.67 7.47
N PRO A 140 -4.92 13.57 7.83
CA PRO A 140 -4.58 14.80 8.54
C PRO A 140 -3.86 14.55 9.87
N SER A 141 -2.71 15.18 10.09
CA SER A 141 -2.01 15.09 11.39
C SER A 141 -2.71 15.80 12.53
N ALA A 142 -3.62 16.73 12.22
CA ALA A 142 -4.32 17.59 13.18
C ALA A 142 -5.43 16.86 13.97
N SER A 143 -5.85 15.66 13.54
CA SER A 143 -6.91 14.86 14.20
C SER A 143 -6.36 13.86 15.24
N ALA A 144 -5.11 14.00 15.67
CA ALA A 144 -4.53 13.13 16.70
C ALA A 144 -5.06 13.52 18.10
N PRO A 145 -5.65 12.60 18.87
CA PRO A 145 -6.21 12.92 20.18
C PRO A 145 -5.13 13.42 21.16
N PRO A 146 -5.47 14.37 22.05
CA PRO A 146 -4.52 15.06 22.94
C PRO A 146 -3.84 14.16 23.98
N ASN A 147 -4.29 12.91 24.14
CA ASN A 147 -3.75 11.96 25.12
C ASN A 147 -2.55 11.13 24.60
N ILE A 148 -2.19 11.22 23.32
CA ILE A 148 -1.01 10.52 22.74
C ILE A 148 0.16 11.49 22.45
N THR A 149 -0.08 12.81 22.49
CA THR A 149 0.86 13.81 21.96
C THR A 149 1.94 14.30 22.95
N ALA A 150 1.86 13.94 24.24
CA ALA A 150 2.76 14.49 25.26
C ALA A 150 4.08 13.72 25.52
N SER A 151 4.24 12.45 25.06
CA SER A 151 5.47 11.67 25.38
C SER A 151 6.14 10.95 24.21
N ALA A 152 5.60 11.00 22.98
CA ALA A 152 6.16 10.23 21.86
C ALA A 152 6.50 11.03 20.59
N THR A 153 6.16 12.33 20.55
CA THR A 153 6.25 13.17 19.34
C THR A 153 7.69 13.56 18.96
N GLY A 154 8.66 13.50 19.88
CA GLY A 154 10.06 13.85 19.60
C GLY A 154 10.86 12.81 18.81
N ARG A 155 10.40 11.54 18.78
CA ARG A 155 11.07 10.43 18.06
C ARG A 155 10.14 9.65 17.11
N ARG A 156 8.81 9.71 17.26
CA ARG A 156 7.88 8.93 16.44
C ARG A 156 7.42 9.60 15.14
N GLY A 157 7.51 10.93 14.99
CA GLY A 157 7.00 11.60 13.79
C GLY A 157 7.71 11.20 12.49
N ALA A 158 9.03 10.97 12.57
CA ALA A 158 9.79 10.39 11.46
C ALA A 158 9.51 8.88 11.35
N VAL A 159 9.71 8.13 12.44
CA VAL A 159 9.59 6.66 12.43
C VAL A 159 8.21 6.16 11.96
N SER A 160 7.13 6.89 12.25
CA SER A 160 5.75 6.47 11.89
C SER A 160 5.45 6.48 10.40
N ILE A 161 6.13 7.31 9.60
CA ILE A 161 5.99 7.32 8.13
C ILE A 161 7.06 6.44 7.49
N TYR A 162 8.27 6.39 8.08
CA TYR A 162 9.38 5.61 7.51
C TYR A 162 9.29 4.10 7.78
N MET A 163 8.65 3.66 8.87
CA MET A 163 8.46 2.23 9.20
C MET A 163 7.55 1.49 8.19
N PRO A 164 6.39 2.04 7.76
CA PRO A 164 5.61 1.44 6.67
C PRO A 164 6.30 1.55 5.31
N LEU A 165 7.05 2.63 5.04
CA LEU A 165 7.86 2.75 3.81
C LEU A 165 8.99 1.71 3.74
N LEU A 166 9.67 1.45 4.86
CA LEU A 166 10.68 0.39 4.95
C LEU A 166 10.04 -0.99 4.82
N GLY A 167 8.88 -1.21 5.45
CA GLY A 167 8.10 -2.43 5.29
C GLY A 167 7.71 -2.66 3.82
N LEU A 168 7.20 -1.64 3.14
CA LEU A 168 6.90 -1.67 1.72
C LEU A 168 8.16 -1.97 0.89
N PHE A 169 9.31 -1.37 1.22
CA PHE A 169 10.57 -1.66 0.53
C PHE A 169 10.99 -3.12 0.70
N CYS A 170 10.95 -3.67 1.92
CA CYS A 170 11.22 -5.08 2.17
C CYS A 170 10.26 -6.00 1.40
N ILE A 171 8.98 -5.61 1.32
CA ILE A 171 7.97 -6.36 0.55
C ILE A 171 8.32 -6.28 -0.94
N LEU A 172 8.64 -5.10 -1.47
CA LEU A 172 9.01 -4.87 -2.86
C LEU A 172 10.28 -5.63 -3.26
N THR A 173 11.32 -5.64 -2.42
CA THR A 173 12.55 -6.40 -2.70
C THR A 173 12.32 -7.90 -2.63
N THR A 174 11.59 -8.39 -1.62
CA THR A 174 11.24 -9.82 -1.50
C THR A 174 10.42 -10.27 -2.71
N PHE A 175 9.41 -9.48 -3.08
CA PHE A 175 8.57 -9.68 -4.25
C PHE A 175 9.39 -9.75 -5.53
N PHE A 176 10.34 -8.82 -5.71
CA PHE A 176 11.17 -8.75 -6.90
C PHE A 176 12.15 -9.93 -6.99
N VAL A 177 12.76 -10.34 -5.87
CA VAL A 177 13.58 -11.56 -5.79
C VAL A 177 12.74 -12.79 -6.17
N MET A 178 11.48 -12.87 -5.72
CA MET A 178 10.57 -13.95 -6.09
C MET A 178 10.19 -13.94 -7.57
N LEU A 179 9.90 -12.77 -8.15
CA LEU A 179 9.61 -12.64 -9.58
C LEU A 179 10.83 -12.99 -10.45
N LEU A 180 12.02 -12.54 -10.07
CA LEU A 180 13.26 -12.88 -10.78
C LEU A 180 13.52 -14.39 -10.77
N ALA A 181 13.42 -15.02 -9.60
CA ALA A 181 13.57 -16.46 -9.48
C ALA A 181 12.57 -17.25 -10.34
N MET A 182 11.44 -16.63 -10.70
CA MET A 182 10.37 -17.25 -11.49
C MET A 182 10.46 -16.94 -12.99
N ALA A 183 11.08 -15.82 -13.36
CA ALA A 183 11.45 -15.55 -14.75
C ALA A 183 12.45 -16.59 -15.29
N ASP A 184 13.22 -17.23 -14.42
CA ASP A 184 14.12 -18.34 -14.79
C ASP A 184 13.37 -19.68 -15.05
N PHE A 185 12.09 -19.79 -14.67
CA PHE A 185 11.24 -20.99 -14.88
C PHE A 185 10.22 -20.86 -16.02
N ALA A 186 10.13 -19.69 -16.66
CA ALA A 186 9.25 -19.41 -17.81
C ALA A 186 10.01 -19.54 -19.14
#